data_AF-A0A0A9XMF3-F1
#
_entry.id   AF-A0A0A9XMF3-F1
#
_cell.length_a   1.000
_cell.length_b   1.000
_cell.length_c   1.000
_cell.angle_alpha   90.00
_cell.angle_beta   90.00
_cell.angle_gamma   90.00
#
_symmetry.space_group_name_H-M   'P 1'
#
loop_
_entity.id
_entity.type
_entity.pdbx_description
1 polymer ?
#
loop_
_entity_poly.entity_id
_entity_poly.type
_entity_poly.pdbx_seq_one_letter_code
_entity_poly.pdbx_strand_id
1 'polypeptide(L)'
;MLSERPEYNDKVHIAILLMPVGDMPVLSTRSLGTRIFFNFVLNLMEYYKIVGSEALFLDETNFRLHILRLCENAPHLFAWTLGMSSGPGLSMDINYICPQAALQHGGTSMRTCLHTIQLFRKGEFRQLERGAKENQRVYGTSEPPLYNYTKITTPLAIYYSDLDEYSPGHVVRKMFPKFGGTLYSCLLEKNHHTEPLVGMLFGDMYNSQILEVLDSATGRAGATKEKLHSKTCQ
;
A
#
# COMPACT_ATOMS: atom_id res chain seq x y z
N MET A 1 2.11 6.95 11.17
CA MET A 1 1.24 7.43 12.29
C MET A 1 1.72 6.88 13.62
N LEU A 2 1.57 5.57 13.87
CA LEU A 2 1.91 4.95 15.17
C LEU A 2 3.40 5.09 15.56
N SER A 3 4.31 5.15 14.58
CA SER A 3 5.73 5.40 14.84
C SER A 3 6.05 6.86 15.22
N GLU A 4 5.34 7.82 14.64
CA GLU A 4 5.62 9.25 14.80
C GLU A 4 4.82 9.90 15.92
N ARG A 5 3.71 9.27 16.29
CA ARG A 5 2.82 9.68 17.37
C ARG A 5 2.51 8.47 18.25
N PRO A 6 3.47 8.05 19.10
CA PRO A 6 3.35 6.82 19.87
C PRO A 6 2.13 6.78 20.79
N GLU A 7 1.60 7.94 21.20
CA GLU A 7 0.37 8.09 21.97
C GLU A 7 -0.89 7.52 21.27
N TYR A 8 -0.81 7.27 19.96
CA TYR A 8 -1.88 6.57 19.24
C TYR A 8 -1.81 5.06 19.34
N ASN A 9 -0.67 4.47 19.77
CA ASN A 9 -0.60 3.02 19.94
C ASN A 9 -1.63 2.53 20.96
N ASP A 10 -1.85 3.31 22.03
CA ASP A 10 -2.80 2.99 23.09
C ASP A 10 -4.26 3.16 22.68
N LYS A 11 -4.53 3.82 21.54
CA LYS A 11 -5.89 4.08 21.03
C LYS A 11 -6.34 3.09 19.96
N VAL A 12 -5.41 2.31 19.41
CA VAL A 12 -5.69 1.31 18.39
C VAL A 12 -5.63 -0.07 19.02
N HIS A 13 -6.78 -0.75 19.05
CA HIS A 13 -6.89 -2.08 19.66
C HIS A 13 -6.10 -3.14 18.88
N ILE A 14 -6.19 -3.10 17.56
CA ILE A 14 -5.44 -3.92 16.61
C ILE A 14 -5.40 -3.19 15.27
N ALA A 15 -4.28 -3.28 14.54
CA ALA A 15 -4.19 -2.83 13.16
C ALA A 15 -4.12 -4.03 12.22
N ILE A 16 -5.15 -4.16 11.36
CA ILE A 16 -5.15 -5.14 10.27
C ILE A 16 -4.57 -4.45 9.04
N LEU A 17 -3.49 -5.02 8.52
CA LEU A 17 -2.76 -4.49 7.39
C LEU A 17 -2.85 -5.49 6.24
N LEU A 18 -3.45 -5.05 5.13
CA LEU A 18 -3.64 -5.85 3.92
C LEU A 18 -2.67 -5.35 2.85
N MET A 19 -1.75 -6.21 2.42
CA MET A 19 -0.68 -5.88 1.47
C MET A 19 0.10 -4.61 1.89
N PRO A 20 0.62 -4.53 3.13
CA PRO A 20 1.19 -3.30 3.65
C PRO A 20 2.43 -2.85 2.90
N VAL A 21 2.47 -1.55 2.60
CA VAL A 21 3.62 -0.87 2.04
C VAL A 21 4.44 -0.25 3.18
N GLY A 22 5.72 -0.59 3.26
CA GLY A 22 6.69 0.04 4.15
C GLY A 22 8.05 0.10 3.48
N ASP A 23 8.97 -0.77 3.88
CA ASP A 23 10.21 -0.96 3.13
C ASP A 23 9.88 -1.51 1.74
N MET A 24 10.56 -1.04 0.70
CA MET A 24 10.22 -1.35 -0.68
C MET A 24 11.46 -1.79 -1.45
N PRO A 25 11.38 -2.81 -2.33
CA PRO A 25 12.46 -3.06 -3.26
C PRO A 25 12.66 -1.84 -4.18
N VAL A 26 13.93 -1.50 -4.43
CA VAL A 26 14.29 -0.44 -5.36
C VAL A 26 13.72 -0.73 -6.75
N LEU A 27 13.33 0.31 -7.49
CA LEU A 27 12.65 0.16 -8.77
C LEU A 27 13.43 -0.70 -9.79
N SER A 28 14.76 -0.65 -9.75
CA SER A 28 15.63 -1.41 -10.67
C SER A 28 15.53 -2.93 -10.50
N THR A 29 15.08 -3.44 -9.34
CA THR A 29 14.92 -4.88 -9.08
C THR A 29 13.51 -5.40 -9.39
N ARG A 30 12.62 -4.56 -9.94
CA ARG A 30 11.24 -4.93 -10.28
C ARG A 30 11.13 -5.54 -11.68
N SER A 31 9.98 -6.14 -11.97
CA SER A 31 9.65 -6.65 -13.31
C SER A 31 9.76 -5.56 -14.37
N LEU A 32 9.88 -5.97 -15.64
CA LEU A 32 9.96 -5.00 -16.74
C LEU A 32 8.70 -4.13 -16.83
N GLY A 33 7.52 -4.71 -16.68
CA GLY A 33 6.24 -3.99 -16.69
C GLY A 33 6.17 -2.91 -15.60
N THR A 34 6.52 -3.27 -14.36
CA THR A 34 6.58 -2.33 -13.24
C THR A 34 7.59 -1.22 -13.48
N ARG A 35 8.78 -1.54 -14.00
CA ARG A 35 9.76 -0.51 -14.35
C ARG A 35 9.25 0.45 -15.41
N ILE A 36 8.59 -0.03 -16.45
CA ILE A 36 8.01 0.82 -17.50
C ILE A 36 6.94 1.74 -16.90
N PHE A 37 5.99 1.17 -16.14
CA PHE A 37 4.90 1.93 -15.53
C PHE A 37 5.41 3.03 -14.60
N PHE A 38 6.29 2.70 -13.66
CA PHE A 38 6.80 3.69 -12.72
C PHE A 38 7.69 4.74 -13.38
N ASN A 39 8.50 4.39 -14.39
CA ASN A 39 9.23 5.39 -15.15
C ASN A 39 8.31 6.33 -15.94
N PHE A 40 7.21 5.82 -16.49
CA PHE A 40 6.18 6.67 -17.10
C PHE A 40 5.56 7.64 -16.07
N VAL A 41 5.14 7.12 -14.90
CA VAL A 41 4.59 7.95 -13.82
C VAL A 41 5.61 8.99 -13.35
N LEU A 42 6.89 8.62 -13.19
CA LEU A 42 7.98 9.52 -12.83
C LEU A 42 8.07 10.72 -13.77
N ASN A 43 8.15 10.47 -15.07
CA ASN A 43 8.23 11.52 -16.09
C ASN A 43 6.98 12.40 -16.09
N LEU A 44 5.80 11.78 -15.95
CA LEU A 44 4.54 12.50 -15.85
C LEU A 44 4.51 13.43 -14.64
N MET A 45 4.98 12.98 -13.48
CA MET A 45 5.03 13.79 -12.26
C MET A 45 6.04 14.94 -12.37
N GLU A 46 7.18 14.72 -13.05
CA GLU A 46 8.15 15.77 -13.32
C GLU A 46 7.57 16.86 -14.24
N TYR A 47 6.83 16.47 -15.28
CA TYR A 47 6.08 17.40 -16.12
C TYR A 47 5.06 18.21 -15.30
N TYR A 48 4.23 17.55 -14.49
CA TYR A 48 3.24 18.25 -13.67
C TYR A 48 3.87 19.23 -12.67
N LYS A 49 5.04 18.89 -12.14
CA LYS A 49 5.83 19.79 -11.29
C LYS A 49 6.29 21.03 -12.06
N ILE A 50 6.72 20.89 -13.31
CA ILE A 50 7.18 22.01 -14.16
C ILE A 50 6.03 22.98 -14.44
N VAL A 51 4.82 22.48 -14.74
CA VAL A 51 3.65 23.32 -15.01
C VAL A 51 2.99 23.89 -13.74
N GLY A 52 3.58 23.64 -12.56
CA GLY A 52 3.13 24.21 -11.29
C GLY A 52 1.87 23.57 -10.71
N SER A 53 1.53 22.34 -11.10
CA SER A 53 0.38 21.63 -10.53
C SER A 53 0.71 21.08 -9.15
N GLU A 54 0.00 21.54 -8.11
CA GLU A 54 0.19 21.07 -6.74
C GLU A 54 -0.69 19.87 -6.36
N ALA A 55 -1.69 19.55 -7.18
CA ALA A 55 -2.63 18.47 -6.94
C ALA A 55 -3.06 17.78 -8.24
N LEU A 56 -3.46 16.52 -8.12
CA LEU A 56 -3.94 15.69 -9.22
C LEU A 56 -5.37 15.27 -8.95
N PHE A 57 -6.14 15.12 -10.04
CA PHE A 57 -7.51 14.61 -10.02
C PHE A 57 -8.50 15.44 -9.16
N LEU A 58 -8.32 16.77 -9.13
CA LEU A 58 -9.15 17.68 -8.33
C LEU A 58 -10.62 17.77 -8.81
N ASP A 59 -10.85 17.66 -10.12
CA ASP A 59 -12.19 17.56 -10.69
C ASP A 59 -12.64 16.09 -10.67
N GLU A 60 -12.87 15.56 -9.48
CA GLU A 60 -13.13 14.12 -9.29
C GLU A 60 -14.32 13.65 -10.13
N THR A 61 -15.39 14.43 -10.25
CA THR A 61 -16.60 13.99 -10.97
C THR A 61 -16.37 13.89 -12.47
N ASN A 62 -15.88 14.95 -13.13
CA ASN A 62 -15.66 14.89 -14.57
C ASN A 62 -14.50 13.96 -14.91
N PHE A 63 -13.45 13.92 -14.08
CA PHE A 63 -12.34 13.00 -14.25
C PHE A 63 -12.80 11.55 -14.13
N ARG A 64 -13.61 11.19 -13.13
CA ARG A 64 -14.22 9.85 -12.99
C ARG A 64 -15.03 9.47 -14.22
N LEU A 65 -15.90 10.35 -14.71
CA LEU A 65 -16.71 10.08 -15.91
C LEU A 65 -15.84 9.93 -17.15
N HIS A 66 -14.77 10.69 -17.27
CA HIS A 66 -13.82 10.57 -18.37
C HIS A 66 -13.08 9.23 -18.33
N ILE A 67 -12.56 8.83 -17.17
CA ILE A 67 -11.89 7.54 -16.98
C ILE A 67 -12.85 6.38 -17.24
N LEU A 68 -14.10 6.47 -16.75
CA LEU A 68 -15.12 5.47 -17.01
C LEU A 68 -15.31 5.25 -18.52
N ARG A 69 -15.57 6.32 -19.27
CA ARG A 69 -15.77 6.25 -20.73
C ARG A 69 -14.53 5.74 -21.47
N LEU A 70 -13.34 6.19 -21.08
CA LEU A 70 -12.09 5.68 -21.66
C LEU A 70 -11.93 4.19 -21.42
N CYS A 71 -12.23 3.72 -20.21
CA CYS A 71 -12.14 2.31 -19.87
C CYS A 71 -13.20 1.47 -20.59
N GLU A 72 -14.44 1.93 -20.70
CA GLU A 72 -15.49 1.20 -21.43
C GLU A 72 -15.11 0.94 -22.89
N ASN A 73 -14.34 1.85 -23.50
CA ASN A 73 -13.80 1.65 -24.86
C ASN A 73 -12.60 0.69 -24.91
N ALA A 74 -11.86 0.51 -23.81
CA ALA A 74 -10.64 -0.28 -23.75
C ALA A 74 -10.41 -0.95 -22.38
N PRO A 75 -11.29 -1.83 -21.90
CA PRO A 75 -11.24 -2.33 -20.53
C PRO A 75 -9.98 -3.15 -20.25
N HIS A 76 -9.51 -3.89 -21.25
CA HIS A 76 -8.27 -4.65 -21.17
C HIS A 76 -7.04 -3.76 -21.00
N LEU A 77 -7.02 -2.53 -21.52
CA LEU A 77 -5.90 -1.61 -21.32
C LEU A 77 -5.76 -1.21 -19.84
N PHE A 78 -6.90 -1.02 -19.16
CA PHE A 78 -6.92 -0.72 -17.73
C PHE A 78 -6.49 -1.93 -16.90
N ALA A 79 -6.92 -3.14 -17.26
CA ALA A 79 -6.44 -4.39 -16.64
C ALA A 79 -4.92 -4.54 -16.78
N TRP A 80 -4.41 -4.29 -17.99
CA TRP A 80 -2.98 -4.35 -18.26
C TRP A 80 -2.19 -3.29 -17.48
N THR A 81 -2.72 -2.07 -17.38
CA THR A 81 -2.09 -0.98 -16.61
C THR A 81 -1.98 -1.34 -15.13
N LEU A 82 -3.04 -1.91 -14.56
CA LEU A 82 -3.04 -2.40 -13.19
C LEU A 82 -2.00 -3.53 -13.02
N GLY A 83 -1.96 -4.49 -13.95
CA GLY A 83 -0.99 -5.57 -13.95
C GLY A 83 0.46 -5.10 -14.08
N MET A 84 0.73 -4.05 -14.86
CA MET A 84 2.07 -3.45 -14.93
C MET A 84 2.46 -2.80 -13.60
N SER A 85 1.51 -2.17 -12.89
CA SER A 85 1.82 -1.45 -11.66
C SER A 85 2.16 -2.35 -10.48
N SER A 86 1.49 -3.51 -10.36
CA SER A 86 1.50 -4.34 -9.15
C SER A 86 1.58 -5.85 -9.40
N GLY A 87 1.78 -6.25 -10.65
CA GLY A 87 2.06 -7.64 -11.04
C GLY A 87 0.86 -8.35 -11.66
N PRO A 88 1.07 -9.54 -12.23
CA PRO A 88 -0.02 -10.36 -12.75
C PRO A 88 -0.84 -11.00 -11.61
N GLY A 89 -1.93 -11.68 -11.96
CA GLY A 89 -2.64 -12.56 -11.03
C GLY A 89 -3.79 -11.91 -10.24
N LEU A 90 -4.18 -10.67 -10.58
CA LEU A 90 -5.38 -10.07 -10.03
C LEU A 90 -6.63 -10.84 -10.47
N SER A 91 -7.39 -11.37 -9.51
CA SER A 91 -8.67 -12.04 -9.75
C SER A 91 -9.82 -11.05 -9.72
N MET A 92 -9.95 -10.21 -10.75
CA MET A 92 -11.06 -9.27 -10.89
C MET A 92 -12.03 -9.72 -11.99
N ASP A 93 -13.33 -9.56 -11.77
CA ASP A 93 -14.33 -9.63 -12.84
C ASP A 93 -14.19 -8.38 -13.74
N ILE A 94 -13.91 -8.63 -15.01
CA ILE A 94 -13.67 -7.58 -16.02
C ILE A 94 -14.84 -6.61 -16.14
N ASN A 95 -16.08 -7.02 -15.84
CA ASN A 95 -17.25 -6.13 -15.90
C ASN A 95 -17.17 -5.00 -14.85
N TYR A 96 -16.41 -5.21 -13.78
CA TYR A 96 -16.24 -4.23 -12.70
C TYR A 96 -14.99 -3.38 -12.86
N ILE A 97 -14.12 -3.65 -13.84
CA ILE A 97 -12.86 -2.91 -13.96
C ILE A 97 -13.05 -1.42 -14.20
N CYS A 98 -14.01 -1.04 -15.03
CA CYS A 98 -14.21 0.36 -15.40
C CYS A 98 -14.85 1.21 -14.32
N PRO A 99 -15.91 0.74 -13.62
CA PRO A 99 -16.37 1.39 -12.40
C PRO A 99 -15.26 1.54 -11.36
N GLN A 100 -14.46 0.50 -11.14
CA GLN A 100 -13.35 0.55 -10.18
C GLN A 100 -12.26 1.53 -10.62
N ALA A 101 -11.84 1.50 -11.88
CA ALA A 101 -10.85 2.42 -12.44
C ALA A 101 -11.29 3.88 -12.26
N ALA A 102 -12.58 4.19 -12.49
CA ALA A 102 -13.10 5.52 -12.23
C ALA A 102 -12.97 5.88 -10.74
N LEU A 103 -13.46 5.03 -9.84
CA LEU A 103 -13.52 5.32 -8.40
C LEU A 103 -12.15 5.48 -7.73
N GLN A 104 -11.11 4.81 -8.22
CA GLN A 104 -9.76 4.84 -7.64
C GLN A 104 -9.07 6.22 -7.68
N HIS A 105 -9.60 7.19 -8.43
CA HIS A 105 -9.00 8.52 -8.58
C HIS A 105 -9.65 9.59 -7.70
N GLY A 106 -9.58 9.42 -6.37
CA GLY A 106 -10.15 10.35 -5.38
C GLY A 106 -9.28 11.55 -4.99
N GLY A 107 -8.50 12.10 -5.94
CA GLY A 107 -7.61 13.23 -5.67
C GLY A 107 -6.33 12.88 -4.88
N THR A 108 -5.21 13.54 -5.19
CA THR A 108 -4.00 13.46 -4.35
C THR A 108 -3.11 14.69 -4.54
N SER A 109 -2.20 14.94 -3.60
CA SER A 109 -1.21 16.01 -3.75
C SER A 109 -0.02 15.56 -4.60
N MET A 110 0.55 16.48 -5.36
CA MET A 110 1.80 16.23 -6.10
C MET A 110 2.92 15.77 -5.16
N ARG A 111 2.96 16.32 -3.94
CA ARG A 111 3.92 15.93 -2.90
C ARG A 111 3.78 14.46 -2.51
N THR A 112 2.56 13.94 -2.41
CA THR A 112 2.30 12.53 -2.11
C THR A 112 2.87 11.63 -3.20
N CYS A 113 2.58 11.94 -4.48
CA CYS A 113 3.10 11.16 -5.60
C CYS A 113 4.64 11.19 -5.68
N LEU A 114 5.25 12.37 -5.53
CA LEU A 114 6.70 12.53 -5.50
C LEU A 114 7.33 11.80 -4.31
N HIS A 115 6.67 11.77 -3.15
CA HIS A 115 7.14 11.03 -2.01
C HIS A 115 7.16 9.52 -2.29
N THR A 116 6.07 8.97 -2.83
CA THR A 116 6.00 7.55 -3.23
C THR A 116 7.14 7.19 -4.18
N ILE A 117 7.39 8.04 -5.17
CA ILE A 117 8.53 7.93 -6.08
C ILE A 117 9.89 7.84 -5.34
N GLN A 118 10.11 8.70 -4.33
CA GLN A 118 11.35 8.70 -3.56
C GLN A 118 11.53 7.36 -2.81
N LEU A 119 10.45 6.78 -2.29
CA LEU A 119 10.47 5.48 -1.62
C LEU A 119 10.92 4.38 -2.59
N PHE A 120 10.38 4.36 -3.82
CA PHE A 120 10.79 3.39 -4.86
C PHE A 120 12.25 3.57 -5.32
N ARG A 121 12.80 4.78 -5.27
CA ARG A 121 14.20 5.05 -5.64
C ARG A 121 15.18 4.69 -4.54
N LYS A 122 14.84 4.95 -3.28
CA LYS A 122 15.71 4.70 -2.11
C LYS A 122 15.58 3.27 -1.58
N GLY A 123 14.40 2.67 -1.72
CA GLY A 123 14.08 1.34 -1.20
C GLY A 123 13.90 1.30 0.32
N GLU A 124 13.67 2.44 0.95
CA GLU A 124 13.59 2.58 2.40
C GLU A 124 12.37 3.40 2.79
N PHE A 125 11.72 3.02 3.89
CA PHE A 125 10.59 3.76 4.42
C PHE A 125 11.05 4.94 5.27
N ARG A 126 11.05 6.14 4.67
CA ARG A 126 11.57 7.38 5.25
C ARG A 126 10.61 8.55 5.06
N GLN A 127 10.84 9.63 5.79
CA GLN A 127 10.08 10.87 5.61
C GLN A 127 10.39 11.53 4.25
N LEU A 128 9.57 12.51 3.86
CA LEU A 128 9.67 13.22 2.59
C LEU A 128 11.04 13.90 2.42
N GLU A 129 11.74 13.58 1.33
CA GLU A 129 12.98 14.26 0.93
C GLU A 129 12.65 15.60 0.28
N ARG A 130 13.12 16.71 0.87
CA ARG A 130 12.80 18.10 0.48
C ARG A 130 14.01 18.87 -0.06
N GLY A 131 15.17 18.24 -0.14
CA GLY A 131 16.47 18.86 -0.41
C GLY A 131 17.21 19.20 0.88
N ALA A 132 18.54 19.07 0.87
CA ALA A 132 19.40 19.12 2.06
C ALA A 132 19.15 20.33 2.99
N LYS A 133 18.99 21.54 2.42
CA LYS A 133 18.72 22.76 3.20
C LYS A 133 17.36 22.70 3.91
N GLU A 134 16.34 22.23 3.22
CA GLU A 134 14.99 22.15 3.77
C GLU A 134 14.85 20.97 4.74
N ASN A 135 15.51 19.84 4.47
CA ASN A 135 15.61 18.74 5.42
C ASN A 135 16.30 19.20 6.71
N GLN A 136 17.40 19.95 6.62
CA GLN A 136 18.08 20.46 7.81
C GLN A 136 17.15 21.36 8.63
N ARG A 137 16.32 22.18 7.96
CA ARG A 137 15.34 23.05 8.61
C ARG A 137 14.18 22.28 9.26
N VAL A 138 13.68 21.23 8.60
CA VAL A 138 12.48 20.49 9.04
C VAL A 138 12.81 19.35 10.00
N TYR A 139 13.90 18.63 9.74
CA TYR A 139 14.30 17.40 10.44
C TYR A 139 15.53 17.58 11.34
N GLY A 140 16.29 18.67 11.17
CA GLY A 140 17.58 18.85 11.85
C GLY A 140 18.73 18.04 11.24
N THR A 141 18.49 17.39 10.09
CA THR A 141 19.47 16.56 9.36
C THR A 141 19.36 16.82 7.86
N SER A 142 20.47 16.67 7.12
CA SER A 142 20.47 16.88 5.67
C SER A 142 19.71 15.80 4.88
N GLU A 143 19.51 14.62 5.47
CA GLU A 143 18.63 13.57 4.95
C GLU A 143 17.39 13.40 5.83
N PRO A 144 16.22 13.06 5.25
CA PRO A 144 15.04 12.76 6.04
C PRO A 144 15.22 11.46 6.84
N PRO A 145 14.74 11.41 8.09
CA PRO A 145 14.88 10.24 8.94
C PRO A 145 14.01 9.07 8.46
N LEU A 146 14.44 7.85 8.81
CA LEU A 146 13.63 6.63 8.66
C LEU A 146 12.47 6.63 9.66
N TYR A 147 11.34 6.04 9.28
CA TYR A 147 10.27 5.76 10.24
C TYR A 147 10.72 4.66 11.21
N ASN A 148 10.61 4.92 12.51
CA ASN A 148 11.06 3.96 13.52
C ASN A 148 9.96 2.93 13.84
N TYR A 149 10.04 1.75 13.22
CA TYR A 149 9.11 0.65 13.45
C TYR A 149 9.06 0.16 14.91
N THR A 150 10.13 0.34 15.71
CA THR A 150 10.14 -0.14 17.10
C THR A 150 9.17 0.62 17.99
N LYS A 151 8.75 1.82 17.56
CA LYS A 151 7.72 2.63 18.23
C LYS A 151 6.29 2.15 17.94
N ILE A 152 6.10 1.19 17.05
CA ILE A 152 4.80 0.60 16.75
C ILE A 152 4.59 -0.57 17.71
N THR A 153 3.84 -0.32 18.78
CA THR A 153 3.54 -1.30 19.84
C THR A 153 2.12 -1.86 19.76
N THR A 154 1.23 -1.22 18.98
CA THR A 154 -0.10 -1.74 18.65
C THR A 154 0.00 -3.17 18.08
N PRO A 155 -0.86 -4.11 18.49
CA PRO A 155 -0.94 -5.43 17.87
C PRO A 155 -1.21 -5.34 16.37
N LEU A 156 -0.41 -6.04 15.57
CA LEU A 156 -0.51 -6.05 14.11
C LEU A 156 -0.96 -7.40 13.60
N ALA A 157 -1.90 -7.40 12.67
CA ALA A 157 -2.24 -8.56 11.84
C ALA A 157 -1.89 -8.23 10.38
N ILE A 158 -0.84 -8.85 9.85
CA ILE A 158 -0.31 -8.55 8.53
C ILE A 158 -0.64 -9.65 7.54
N TYR A 159 -1.36 -9.30 6.49
CA TYR A 159 -1.69 -10.18 5.37
C TYR A 159 -0.88 -9.73 4.15
N TYR A 160 -0.07 -10.61 3.59
CA TYR A 160 0.87 -10.29 2.51
C TYR A 160 0.91 -11.41 1.48
N SER A 161 1.44 -11.14 0.28
CA SER A 161 1.62 -12.16 -0.76
C SER A 161 3.00 -12.08 -1.39
N ASP A 162 3.50 -13.22 -1.86
CA ASP A 162 4.67 -13.27 -2.73
C ASP A 162 4.32 -13.00 -4.20
N LEU A 163 3.02 -12.99 -4.58
CA LEU A 163 2.54 -12.53 -5.90
C LEU A 163 2.38 -11.00 -5.98
N ASP A 164 2.44 -10.29 -4.86
CA ASP A 164 2.37 -8.84 -4.82
C ASP A 164 3.67 -8.23 -5.38
N GLU A 165 3.66 -7.76 -6.63
CA GLU A 165 4.84 -7.09 -7.19
C GLU A 165 4.98 -5.63 -6.72
N TYR A 166 3.99 -5.04 -6.05
CA TYR A 166 4.06 -3.68 -5.51
C TYR A 166 4.75 -3.69 -4.14
N SER A 167 4.31 -4.53 -3.21
CA SER A 167 4.95 -4.79 -1.91
C SER A 167 5.25 -6.29 -1.71
N PRO A 168 6.32 -6.81 -2.33
CA PRO A 168 6.64 -8.23 -2.29
C PRO A 168 6.76 -8.77 -0.88
N GLY A 169 6.14 -9.92 -0.63
CA GLY A 169 6.09 -10.56 0.68
C GLY A 169 7.47 -10.74 1.33
N HIS A 170 8.51 -11.04 0.55
CA HIS A 170 9.88 -11.16 1.08
C HIS A 170 10.44 -9.85 1.65
N VAL A 171 9.98 -8.68 1.19
CA VAL A 171 10.34 -7.38 1.79
C VAL A 171 9.44 -7.07 2.97
N VAL A 172 8.15 -7.38 2.89
CA VAL A 172 7.23 -7.26 4.02
C VAL A 172 7.74 -8.03 5.24
N ARG A 173 8.20 -9.27 5.04
CA ARG A 173 8.79 -10.12 6.09
C ARG A 173 10.03 -9.51 6.75
N LYS A 174 10.80 -8.66 6.06
CA LYS A 174 11.96 -7.96 6.65
C LYS A 174 11.56 -6.89 7.67
N MET A 175 10.32 -6.42 7.63
CA MET A 175 9.80 -5.46 8.60
C MET A 175 9.39 -6.12 9.92
N PHE A 176 9.02 -7.41 9.89
CA PHE A 176 8.48 -8.14 11.04
C PHE A 176 9.33 -8.04 12.31
N PRO A 177 10.64 -8.31 12.29
CA PRO A 177 11.47 -8.23 13.50
C PRO A 177 11.68 -6.79 14.00
N LYS A 178 11.26 -5.77 13.25
CA LYS A 178 11.44 -4.35 13.61
C LYS A 178 10.28 -3.79 14.42
N PHE A 179 9.11 -4.44 14.43
CA PHE A 179 7.94 -3.98 15.17
C PHE A 179 8.10 -4.22 16.67
N GLY A 180 7.62 -3.28 17.49
CA GLY A 180 7.68 -3.38 18.96
C GLY A 180 6.51 -4.13 19.60
N GLY A 181 5.42 -4.36 18.84
CA GLY A 181 4.19 -4.99 19.31
C GLY A 181 4.05 -6.47 18.93
N THR A 182 2.96 -7.08 19.40
CA THR A 182 2.55 -8.43 18.99
C THR A 182 2.27 -8.45 17.49
N LEU A 183 2.77 -9.48 16.80
CA LEU A 183 2.59 -9.67 15.37
C LEU A 183 1.93 -11.01 15.07
N TYR A 184 0.83 -10.94 14.35
CA TYR A 184 0.24 -12.04 13.60
C TYR A 184 0.49 -11.81 12.11
N SER A 185 0.79 -12.88 11.38
CA SER A 185 1.17 -12.79 9.97
C SER A 185 0.51 -13.89 9.13
N CYS A 186 0.09 -13.57 7.92
CA CYS A 186 -0.50 -14.53 7.00
C CYS A 186 0.00 -14.33 5.58
N LEU A 187 0.61 -15.37 5.01
CA LEU A 187 0.96 -15.42 3.60
C LEU A 187 -0.27 -15.87 2.80
N LEU A 188 -0.67 -15.05 1.85
CA LEU A 188 -1.76 -15.31 0.92
C LEU A 188 -1.19 -15.68 -0.44
N GLU A 189 -1.14 -16.98 -0.74
CA GLU A 189 -0.39 -17.51 -1.89
C GLU A 189 -0.88 -16.97 -3.25
N LYS A 190 -2.16 -16.58 -3.36
CA LYS A 190 -2.80 -16.25 -4.64
C LYS A 190 -3.20 -14.78 -4.78
N ASN A 191 -2.80 -13.92 -3.85
CA ASN A 191 -3.34 -12.56 -3.77
C ASN A 191 -2.41 -11.55 -4.43
N HIS A 192 -2.97 -10.77 -5.35
CA HIS A 192 -2.33 -9.59 -5.92
C HIS A 192 -2.43 -8.38 -4.95
N HIS A 193 -1.61 -7.33 -5.15
CA HIS A 193 -1.59 -6.14 -4.28
C HIS A 193 -2.98 -5.51 -4.06
N THR A 194 -3.76 -5.40 -5.13
CA THR A 194 -5.10 -4.80 -5.11
C THR A 194 -6.23 -5.81 -4.90
N GLU A 195 -5.91 -7.09 -4.64
CA GLU A 195 -6.91 -8.10 -4.32
C GLU A 195 -7.81 -7.66 -3.16
N PRO A 196 -7.30 -7.04 -2.08
CA PRO A 196 -8.15 -6.59 -0.98
C PRO A 196 -9.12 -5.46 -1.31
N LEU A 197 -8.91 -4.76 -2.44
CA LEU A 197 -9.72 -3.62 -2.82
C LEU A 197 -10.80 -4.01 -3.84
N VAL A 198 -10.43 -4.82 -4.84
CA VAL A 198 -11.25 -5.05 -6.04
C VAL A 198 -11.25 -6.50 -6.51
N GLY A 199 -10.57 -7.39 -5.79
CA GLY A 199 -10.42 -8.78 -6.14
C GLY A 199 -11.58 -9.65 -5.63
N MET A 200 -11.86 -10.72 -6.35
CA MET A 200 -12.88 -11.72 -6.02
C MET A 200 -12.48 -12.58 -4.82
N LEU A 201 -11.18 -12.70 -4.50
CA LEU A 201 -10.69 -13.49 -3.36
C LEU A 201 -10.82 -12.74 -2.02
N PHE A 202 -11.18 -11.46 -2.03
CA PHE A 202 -11.27 -10.67 -0.80
C PHE A 202 -12.30 -11.23 0.18
N GLY A 203 -13.45 -11.68 -0.33
CA GLY A 203 -14.52 -12.24 0.50
C GLY A 203 -14.07 -13.47 1.30
N ASP A 204 -13.32 -14.36 0.66
CA ASP A 204 -12.77 -15.56 1.31
C ASP A 204 -11.73 -15.17 2.38
N MET A 205 -10.82 -14.24 2.07
CA MET A 205 -9.84 -13.73 3.03
C MET A 205 -10.52 -13.09 4.24
N TYR A 206 -11.55 -12.26 4.01
CA TYR A 206 -12.26 -11.55 5.06
C TYR A 206 -12.98 -12.52 6.00
N ASN A 207 -13.79 -13.42 5.43
CA ASN A 207 -14.65 -14.30 6.22
C ASN A 207 -13.87 -15.39 6.98
N SER A 208 -12.74 -15.86 6.44
CA SER A 208 -12.01 -17.01 7.02
C SER A 208 -10.84 -16.66 7.92
N GLN A 209 -10.23 -15.48 7.77
CA GLN A 209 -8.99 -15.15 8.50
C GLN A 209 -9.07 -13.82 9.25
N ILE A 210 -9.65 -12.78 8.65
CA ILE A 210 -9.66 -11.44 9.23
C ILE A 210 -10.63 -11.36 10.41
N LEU A 211 -11.84 -11.90 10.25
CA LEU A 211 -12.85 -11.92 11.31
C LEU A 211 -12.37 -12.69 12.55
N GLU A 212 -11.76 -13.86 12.38
CA GLU A 212 -11.25 -14.65 13.50
C GLU A 212 -10.18 -13.90 14.30
N VAL A 213 -9.28 -13.19 13.62
CA VAL A 213 -8.25 -12.39 14.28
C VAL A 213 -8.86 -11.18 15.00
N LEU A 214 -9.86 -10.53 14.40
CA LEU A 214 -10.61 -9.44 15.04
C LEU A 214 -11.33 -9.91 16.31
N ASP A 215 -12.03 -11.04 16.24
CA ASP A 215 -12.76 -11.59 17.38
C ASP A 215 -11.80 -12.03 18.48
N SER A 216 -10.69 -12.68 18.11
CA SER A 216 -9.62 -13.07 19.04
C SER A 216 -8.97 -11.86 19.72
N ALA A 217 -8.72 -10.78 18.97
CA ALA A 217 -8.15 -9.55 19.52
C ALA A 217 -9.13 -8.86 20.47
N THR A 218 -10.40 -8.78 20.11
CA THR A 218 -11.43 -8.01 20.85
C THR A 218 -12.13 -8.81 21.94
N GLY A 219 -12.01 -10.14 21.95
CA GLY A 219 -12.77 -11.03 22.83
C GLY A 219 -14.26 -11.11 22.48
N ARG A 220 -14.64 -10.69 21.26
CA ARG A 220 -16.02 -10.80 20.76
C ARG A 220 -16.33 -12.23 20.32
N ALA A 221 -17.62 -12.52 20.14
CA ALA A 221 -18.14 -13.81 19.70
C ALA A 221 -17.74 -15.04 20.57
N GLY A 222 -17.31 -14.83 21.82
CA GLY A 222 -16.82 -15.91 22.68
C GLY A 222 -15.50 -16.52 22.20
N ALA A 223 -14.79 -15.84 21.30
CA ALA A 223 -13.56 -16.33 20.69
C ALA A 223 -12.43 -16.48 21.72
N THR A 224 -11.65 -17.55 21.59
CA THR A 224 -10.41 -17.70 22.33
C THR A 224 -9.39 -16.67 21.84
N LYS A 225 -8.54 -16.15 22.73
CA LYS A 225 -7.45 -15.22 22.36
C LYS A 225 -6.34 -15.91 21.53
N GLU A 226 -6.51 -17.17 21.16
CA GLU A 226 -5.47 -18.03 20.62
C GLU A 226 -5.05 -17.64 19.20
N LYS A 227 -5.98 -17.21 18.35
CA LYS A 227 -5.69 -16.90 16.94
C LYS A 227 -4.69 -15.75 16.79
N LEU A 228 -4.88 -14.63 17.51
CA LEU A 228 -3.91 -13.53 17.44
C LEU A 228 -2.53 -13.97 17.98
N HIS A 229 -2.52 -14.84 18.98
CA HIS A 229 -1.30 -15.34 19.62
C HIS A 229 -0.64 -16.52 18.88
N SER A 230 -1.29 -17.12 17.86
CA SER A 230 -0.71 -18.20 17.05
C SER A 230 0.44 -17.73 16.16
N LYS A 231 0.61 -16.41 16.00
CA LYS A 231 1.61 -15.71 15.16
C LYS A 231 1.46 -15.92 13.65
N THR A 232 0.89 -17.04 13.22
CA THR A 232 0.69 -17.40 11.80
C THR A 232 -0.73 -17.88 11.51
N CYS A 233 -1.15 -17.80 10.23
CA CYS A 233 -2.42 -18.36 9.76
C CYS A 233 -2.42 -19.86 9.42
N GLN A 234 -1.25 -20.51 9.50
CA GLN A 234 -1.10 -21.97 9.46
C GLN A 234 -1.23 -22.57 10.85
#